data_AF-A0A3B9AGK5-F1
#
_entry.id   AF-A0A3B9AGK5-F1
#
_cell.length_a   1.000
_cell.length_b   1.000
_cell.length_c   1.000
_cell.angle_alpha   90.00
_cell.angle_beta   90.00
_cell.angle_gamma   90.00
#
_symmetry.space_group_name_H-M   'P 1'
#
loop_
_entity.id
_entity.type
_entity.pdbx_description
1 polymer ?
#
loop_
_entity_poly.entity_id
_entity_poly.type
_entity_poly.pdbx_seq_one_letter_code
_entity_poly.pdbx_strand_id
1 'polypeptide(L)'
;MQSKIYAHNHLIGTANLQVGDETMGGLFGEFVPTEYYFDQIQKLVWAIRQAKKPDANPWHALRLNVQLAHGMFLFPQGGITIDDIRELPGAPIRIDIAGVDYSIIRDYILENPPRPFVEKPWEALTIGQKTGFEDELRKELGATQTSLFRFMTNPPKHFLLDAEVSAFCRDQRNDDVLFAIKKADFDQHFALIHLTWTGKQEKDGYPYAAYYRDYDEFKHTVMYPDIAEWEE
;
A
#
# COMPACT_ATOMS: atom_id res chain seq x y z
N MET A 1 -15.02 -9.99 0.87
CA MET A 1 -14.83 -8.53 0.86
C MET A 1 -14.67 -8.02 -0.56
N GLN A 2 -15.54 -7.12 -1.02
CA GLN A 2 -15.41 -6.51 -2.35
C GLN A 2 -14.17 -5.61 -2.40
N SER A 3 -13.41 -5.68 -3.49
CA SER A 3 -12.16 -4.95 -3.65
C SER A 3 -11.92 -4.50 -5.09
N LYS A 4 -11.23 -3.37 -5.23
CA LYS A 4 -10.72 -2.82 -6.49
C LYS A 4 -9.23 -3.10 -6.59
N ILE A 5 -8.78 -3.53 -7.76
CA ILE A 5 -7.39 -3.88 -8.01
C ILE A 5 -6.83 -2.90 -9.03
N TYR A 6 -5.67 -2.33 -8.72
CA TYR A 6 -5.00 -1.36 -9.55
C TYR A 6 -3.61 -1.84 -9.93
N ALA A 7 -3.14 -1.45 -11.11
CA ALA A 7 -1.71 -1.42 -11.45
C ALA A 7 -1.30 0.04 -11.58
N HIS A 8 -0.30 0.47 -10.79
CA HIS A 8 -0.05 1.89 -10.55
C HIS A 8 -1.34 2.62 -10.10
N ASN A 9 -1.85 3.52 -10.93
CA ASN A 9 -3.07 4.29 -10.69
C ASN A 9 -4.27 3.87 -11.57
N HIS A 10 -4.10 2.84 -12.41
CA HIS A 10 -5.14 2.35 -13.31
C HIS A 10 -5.92 1.20 -12.68
N LEU A 11 -7.25 1.30 -12.68
CA LEU A 11 -8.12 0.19 -12.28
C LEU A 11 -8.00 -0.93 -13.31
N ILE A 12 -7.50 -2.09 -12.89
CA ILE A 12 -7.31 -3.25 -13.77
C ILE A 12 -8.40 -4.30 -13.58
N GLY A 13 -9.10 -4.29 -12.44
CA GLY A 13 -10.18 -5.23 -12.18
C GLY A 13 -10.77 -5.09 -10.79
N THR A 14 -11.66 -6.01 -10.47
CA THR A 14 -12.26 -6.14 -9.14
C THR A 14 -12.20 -7.59 -8.68
N ALA A 15 -12.29 -7.81 -7.38
CA ALA A 15 -12.38 -9.14 -6.81
C ALA A 15 -13.25 -9.13 -5.56
N ASN A 16 -13.91 -10.26 -5.30
CA ASN A 16 -14.52 -10.54 -4.01
C ASN A 16 -13.55 -11.42 -3.21
N LEU A 17 -12.72 -10.77 -2.39
CA LEU A 17 -11.67 -11.44 -1.62
C LEU A 17 -12.26 -12.28 -0.50
N GLN A 18 -11.68 -13.44 -0.29
CA GLN A 18 -11.98 -14.39 0.78
C GLN A 18 -10.68 -14.74 1.49
N VAL A 19 -10.80 -15.13 2.76
CA VAL A 19 -9.65 -15.60 3.52
C VAL A 19 -9.38 -17.06 3.14
N GLY A 20 -8.17 -17.37 2.68
CA GLY A 20 -7.73 -18.72 2.37
C GLY A 20 -6.86 -19.34 3.45
N ASP A 21 -6.01 -18.53 4.08
CA ASP A 21 -5.19 -18.94 5.21
C ASP A 21 -5.10 -17.76 6.20
N GLU A 22 -5.87 -17.83 7.28
CA GLU A 22 -5.90 -16.79 8.30
C GLU A 22 -4.54 -16.59 8.97
N THR A 23 -3.79 -17.69 9.21
CA THR A 23 -2.54 -17.66 9.97
C THR A 23 -1.39 -17.07 9.17
N MET A 24 -1.40 -17.27 7.85
CA MET A 24 -0.38 -16.76 6.92
C MET A 24 -0.80 -15.46 6.24
N GLY A 25 -1.96 -14.90 6.61
CA GLY A 25 -2.47 -13.67 6.03
C GLY A 25 -2.85 -13.81 4.55
N GLY A 26 -3.27 -15.01 4.13
CA GLY A 26 -3.58 -15.35 2.74
C GLY A 26 -5.01 -14.99 2.36
N LEU A 27 -5.17 -14.09 1.39
CA LEU A 27 -6.44 -13.77 0.76
C LEU A 27 -6.42 -14.14 -0.72
N PHE A 28 -7.57 -14.52 -1.25
CA PHE A 28 -7.70 -14.80 -2.68
C PHE A 28 -9.11 -14.49 -3.18
N GLY A 29 -9.28 -14.41 -4.49
CA GLY A 29 -10.60 -14.26 -5.09
C GLY A 29 -10.56 -14.40 -6.60
N GLU A 30 -11.74 -14.61 -7.19
CA GLU A 30 -11.89 -14.47 -8.64
C GLU A 30 -11.63 -13.00 -9.02
N PHE A 31 -10.73 -12.81 -9.97
CA PHE A 31 -10.36 -11.52 -10.52
C PHE A 31 -11.18 -11.26 -11.77
N VAL A 32 -12.04 -10.25 -11.70
CA VAL A 32 -12.86 -9.78 -12.81
C VAL A 32 -12.11 -8.63 -13.49
N PRO A 33 -11.49 -8.85 -14.67
CA PRO A 33 -10.66 -7.85 -15.31
C PRO A 33 -11.47 -6.77 -16.01
N THR A 34 -10.85 -5.60 -16.19
CA THR A 34 -11.33 -4.52 -17.05
C THR A 34 -10.75 -4.67 -18.47
N GLU A 35 -11.26 -3.89 -19.44
CA GLU A 35 -10.65 -3.78 -20.76
C GLU A 35 -9.18 -3.35 -20.70
N TYR A 36 -8.85 -2.41 -19.80
CA TYR A 36 -7.48 -1.94 -19.59
C TYR A 36 -6.53 -3.08 -19.19
N TYR A 37 -7.00 -4.05 -18.40
CA TYR A 37 -6.18 -5.23 -18.06
C TYR A 37 -5.81 -6.02 -19.30
N PHE A 38 -6.79 -6.34 -20.16
CA PHE A 38 -6.55 -7.10 -21.38
C PHE A 38 -5.61 -6.35 -22.34
N ASP A 39 -5.81 -5.04 -22.49
CA ASP A 39 -5.05 -4.23 -23.43
C ASP A 39 -3.61 -3.98 -22.98
N GLN A 40 -3.38 -3.75 -21.68
CA GLN A 40 -2.10 -3.23 -21.18
C GLN A 40 -1.35 -4.18 -20.24
N ILE A 41 -2.04 -5.07 -19.52
CA ILE A 41 -1.47 -5.79 -18.37
C ILE A 41 -1.36 -7.30 -18.62
N GLN A 42 -2.33 -7.92 -19.28
CA GLN A 42 -2.42 -9.38 -19.43
C GLN A 42 -1.16 -9.99 -20.03
N LYS A 43 -0.60 -9.39 -21.08
CA LYS A 43 0.64 -9.90 -21.71
C LYS A 43 1.83 -9.86 -20.76
N LEU A 44 1.89 -8.89 -19.86
CA LEU A 44 2.92 -8.81 -18.82
C LEU A 44 2.71 -9.93 -17.81
N VAL A 45 1.49 -10.15 -17.31
CA VAL A 45 1.16 -11.25 -16.40
C VAL A 45 1.54 -12.60 -16.99
N TRP A 46 1.20 -12.86 -18.25
CA TRP A 46 1.59 -14.09 -18.95
C TRP A 46 3.11 -14.24 -19.05
N ALA A 47 3.83 -13.17 -19.39
CA ALA A 47 5.29 -13.20 -19.47
C ALA A 47 5.93 -13.53 -18.09
N ILE A 48 5.38 -12.98 -17.01
CA ILE A 48 5.83 -13.25 -15.64
C ILE A 48 5.58 -14.71 -15.27
N ARG A 49 4.37 -15.24 -15.55
CA ARG A 49 3.98 -16.63 -15.25
C ARG A 49 4.79 -17.65 -16.05
N GLN A 50 5.17 -17.33 -17.28
CA GLN A 50 5.98 -18.20 -18.16
C GLN A 50 7.49 -18.15 -17.85
N ALA A 51 7.93 -17.30 -16.91
CA ALA A 51 9.34 -17.22 -16.53
C ALA A 51 9.82 -18.54 -15.92
N LYS A 52 10.97 -19.03 -16.38
CA LYS A 52 11.55 -20.31 -15.91
C LYS A 52 11.94 -20.33 -14.43
N LYS A 53 12.09 -19.16 -13.81
CA LYS A 53 12.44 -18.99 -12.40
C LYS A 53 11.49 -17.97 -11.78
N PRO A 54 10.99 -18.21 -10.57
CA PRO A 54 10.27 -17.19 -9.82
C PRO A 54 11.13 -15.94 -9.64
N ASP A 55 10.60 -14.79 -10.04
CA ASP A 55 11.20 -13.47 -9.84
C ASP A 55 10.10 -12.52 -9.37
N ALA A 56 10.34 -11.84 -8.24
CA ALA A 56 9.41 -10.88 -7.67
C ALA A 56 9.49 -9.51 -8.35
N ASN A 57 10.62 -9.16 -8.99
CA ASN A 57 10.83 -7.83 -9.55
C ASN A 57 9.77 -7.43 -10.59
N PRO A 58 9.37 -8.31 -11.53
CA PRO A 58 8.31 -7.97 -12.47
C PRO A 58 6.95 -7.71 -11.79
N TRP A 59 6.64 -8.41 -10.70
CA TRP A 59 5.42 -8.15 -9.92
C TRP A 59 5.49 -6.80 -9.21
N HIS A 60 6.64 -6.45 -8.62
CA HIS A 60 6.85 -5.13 -8.02
C HIS A 60 6.76 -4.01 -9.05
N ALA A 61 7.25 -4.23 -10.28
CA ALA A 61 7.19 -3.26 -11.36
C ALA A 61 5.75 -2.91 -11.78
N LEU A 62 4.79 -3.84 -11.64
CA LEU A 62 3.37 -3.57 -11.90
C LEU A 62 2.73 -2.65 -10.84
N ARG A 63 3.38 -2.46 -9.68
CA ARG A 63 2.90 -1.67 -8.54
C ARG A 63 1.42 -1.97 -8.26
N LEU A 64 1.13 -3.25 -8.04
CA LEU A 64 -0.24 -3.70 -7.78
C LEU A 64 -0.75 -3.13 -6.45
N ASN A 65 -1.99 -2.66 -6.43
CA ASN A 65 -2.66 -2.16 -5.23
C ASN A 65 -4.03 -2.78 -5.11
N VAL A 66 -4.41 -3.17 -3.89
CA VAL A 66 -5.72 -3.73 -3.58
C VAL A 66 -6.43 -2.78 -2.61
N GLN A 67 -7.55 -2.22 -3.03
CA GLN A 67 -8.39 -1.35 -2.19
C GLN A 67 -9.67 -2.09 -1.78
N LEU A 68 -9.89 -2.23 -0.47
CA LEU A 68 -11.14 -2.75 0.08
C LEU A 68 -12.29 -1.77 -0.13
N ALA A 69 -13.54 -2.25 -0.04
CA ALA A 69 -14.73 -1.43 -0.29
C ALA A 69 -14.84 -0.17 0.60
N HIS A 70 -14.32 -0.22 1.83
CA HIS A 70 -14.26 0.92 2.75
C HIS A 70 -13.03 1.82 2.54
N GLY A 71 -12.28 1.64 1.45
CA GLY A 71 -11.20 2.53 1.03
C GLY A 71 -9.80 2.18 1.53
N MET A 72 -9.65 1.20 2.43
CA MET A 72 -8.32 0.76 2.91
C MET A 72 -7.53 0.08 1.80
N PHE A 73 -6.27 0.45 1.67
CA PHE A 73 -5.32 -0.29 0.83
C PHE A 73 -4.59 -1.35 1.64
N LEU A 74 -4.59 -2.59 1.14
CA LEU A 74 -3.84 -3.67 1.75
C LEU A 74 -2.33 -3.47 1.52
N PHE A 75 -1.52 -3.85 2.51
CA PHE A 75 -0.06 -3.83 2.41
C PHE A 75 0.56 -5.21 2.73
N PRO A 76 0.36 -6.22 1.87
CA PRO A 76 0.75 -7.61 2.12
C PRO A 76 2.26 -7.83 2.12
N GLN A 77 2.79 -8.63 3.06
CA GLN A 77 4.23 -8.96 3.17
C GLN A 77 4.73 -9.80 1.98
N GLY A 78 3.95 -10.79 1.54
CA GLY A 78 4.29 -11.70 0.43
C GLY A 78 3.89 -11.18 -0.95
N GLY A 79 3.26 -10.00 -1.02
CA GLY A 79 2.87 -9.35 -2.27
C GLY A 79 1.51 -9.80 -2.82
N ILE A 80 1.28 -9.42 -4.09
CA ILE A 80 0.04 -9.62 -4.83
C ILE A 80 0.39 -10.26 -6.17
N THR A 81 -0.33 -11.31 -6.56
CA THR A 81 -0.15 -11.95 -7.86
C THR A 81 -1.50 -12.19 -8.54
N ILE A 82 -1.47 -12.27 -9.88
CA ILE A 82 -2.64 -12.60 -10.71
C ILE A 82 -2.33 -13.91 -11.43
N ASP A 83 -3.22 -14.89 -11.31
CA ASP A 83 -3.15 -16.17 -12.02
C ASP A 83 -4.04 -16.11 -13.26
N ASP A 84 -3.40 -15.72 -14.37
CA ASP A 84 -3.97 -15.70 -15.71
C ASP A 84 -3.09 -16.57 -16.61
N ILE A 85 -3.66 -17.66 -17.13
CA ILE A 85 -2.94 -18.69 -17.87
C ILE A 85 -3.32 -18.59 -19.35
N ARG A 86 -2.37 -18.18 -20.18
CA ARG A 86 -2.55 -17.98 -21.62
C ARG A 86 -3.10 -19.21 -22.34
N GLU A 87 -2.67 -20.39 -21.91
CA GLU A 87 -3.04 -21.67 -22.50
C GLU A 87 -4.47 -22.09 -22.12
N LEU A 88 -5.11 -21.42 -21.16
CA LEU A 88 -6.45 -21.70 -20.66
C LEU A 88 -7.35 -20.44 -20.71
N PRO A 89 -7.67 -19.90 -21.90
CA PRO A 89 -8.37 -18.62 -22.05
C PRO A 89 -9.82 -18.57 -21.51
N GLY A 90 -10.38 -19.73 -21.13
CA GLY A 90 -11.70 -19.82 -20.49
C GLY A 90 -11.66 -20.13 -18.99
N ALA A 91 -10.47 -20.26 -18.39
CA ALA A 91 -10.35 -20.45 -16.96
C ALA A 91 -10.60 -19.12 -16.22
N PRO A 92 -11.25 -19.15 -15.04
CA PRO A 92 -11.35 -17.96 -14.21
C PRO A 92 -9.95 -17.42 -13.86
N ILE A 93 -9.76 -16.11 -14.00
CA ILE A 93 -8.55 -15.45 -13.55
C ILE A 93 -8.66 -15.27 -12.04
N ARG A 94 -7.58 -15.53 -11.32
CA ARG A 94 -7.54 -15.43 -9.86
C ARG A 94 -6.57 -14.35 -9.42
N ILE A 95 -6.85 -13.69 -8.30
CA ILE A 95 -5.89 -12.87 -7.58
C ILE A 95 -5.54 -13.53 -6.25
N ASP A 96 -4.26 -13.51 -5.89
CA ASP A 96 -3.73 -14.04 -4.65
C ASP A 96 -2.92 -12.96 -3.93
N ILE A 97 -3.13 -12.84 -2.62
CA ILE A 97 -2.55 -11.83 -1.76
C ILE A 97 -1.99 -12.56 -0.52
N ALA A 98 -0.70 -12.40 -0.24
CA ALA A 98 -0.04 -13.18 0.81
C ALA A 98 0.53 -12.29 1.91
N GLY A 99 0.35 -12.67 3.18
CA GLY A 99 0.91 -11.96 4.32
C GLY A 99 0.23 -10.62 4.63
N VAL A 100 -1.10 -10.56 4.52
CA VAL A 100 -1.88 -9.47 5.10
C VAL A 100 -1.88 -9.62 6.62
N ASP A 101 -1.70 -8.52 7.34
CA ASP A 101 -1.68 -8.53 8.80
C ASP A 101 -2.98 -9.12 9.37
N TYR A 102 -2.85 -10.00 10.37
CA TYR A 102 -4.00 -10.72 10.93
C TYR A 102 -5.01 -9.77 11.58
N SER A 103 -4.57 -8.67 12.21
CA SER A 103 -5.49 -7.68 12.77
C SER A 103 -6.35 -7.05 11.69
N ILE A 104 -5.79 -6.81 10.50
CA ILE A 104 -6.52 -6.28 9.36
C ILE A 104 -7.56 -7.28 8.85
N ILE A 105 -7.19 -8.57 8.74
CA ILE A 105 -8.13 -9.62 8.32
C ILE A 105 -9.29 -9.72 9.31
N ARG A 106 -8.97 -9.82 10.60
CA ARG A 106 -9.96 -9.96 11.68
C ARG A 106 -10.94 -8.78 11.68
N ASP A 107 -10.42 -7.54 11.71
CA ASP A 107 -11.22 -6.34 11.98
C ASP A 107 -11.97 -5.82 10.74
N TYR A 108 -11.43 -6.02 9.53
CA TYR A 108 -11.94 -5.38 8.32
C TYR A 108 -12.46 -6.34 7.24
N ILE A 109 -12.19 -7.65 7.37
CA ILE A 109 -12.62 -8.67 6.39
C ILE A 109 -13.58 -9.67 7.02
N LEU A 110 -13.28 -10.18 8.21
CA LEU A 110 -14.09 -11.20 8.89
C LEU A 110 -15.22 -10.58 9.74
N GLU A 111 -14.99 -9.44 10.37
CA GLU A 111 -16.02 -8.75 11.15
C GLU A 111 -17.15 -8.22 10.25
N ASN A 112 -18.40 -8.37 10.68
CA ASN A 112 -19.59 -7.97 9.92
C ASN A 112 -20.63 -7.25 10.81
N PRO A 113 -20.85 -5.93 10.64
CA PRO A 113 -20.16 -5.06 9.69
C PRO A 113 -18.66 -4.91 10.02
N PRO A 114 -17.79 -4.65 9.04
CA PRO A 114 -16.39 -4.32 9.30
C PRO A 114 -16.26 -3.13 10.25
N ARG A 115 -15.20 -3.09 11.06
CA ARG A 115 -14.90 -1.91 11.87
C ARG A 115 -14.74 -0.66 10.99
N PRO A 116 -15.12 0.54 11.48
CA PRO A 116 -14.78 1.77 10.81
C PRO A 116 -13.27 1.82 10.55
N PHE A 117 -12.89 2.06 9.29
CA PHE A 117 -11.48 2.23 8.94
C PHE A 117 -10.98 3.57 9.44
N VAL A 118 -11.61 4.66 9.01
CA VAL A 118 -11.26 6.04 9.39
C VAL A 118 -12.52 6.84 9.64
N GLU A 119 -12.40 7.87 10.45
CA GLU A 119 -13.46 8.83 10.77
C GLU A 119 -12.90 10.25 10.67
N LYS A 120 -13.77 11.23 10.39
CA LYS A 120 -13.32 12.62 10.22
C LYS A 120 -12.60 13.12 11.48
N PRO A 121 -11.46 13.81 11.32
CA PRO A 121 -10.98 14.44 10.09
C PRO A 121 -10.12 13.53 9.18
N TRP A 122 -9.90 12.28 9.56
CA TRP A 122 -9.14 11.32 8.77
C TRP A 122 -9.98 10.75 7.62
N GLU A 123 -9.36 10.59 6.45
CA GLU A 123 -10.01 10.06 5.26
C GLU A 123 -9.22 8.94 4.57
N ALA A 124 -9.98 8.04 3.92
CA ALA A 124 -9.42 6.99 3.10
C ALA A 124 -8.88 7.58 1.80
N LEU A 125 -7.82 6.97 1.27
CA LEU A 125 -7.15 7.49 0.10
C LEU A 125 -7.85 7.03 -1.19
N THR A 126 -7.82 7.88 -2.21
CA THR A 126 -7.94 7.43 -3.61
C THR A 126 -6.63 6.81 -4.07
N ILE A 127 -6.65 6.02 -5.16
CA ILE A 127 -5.41 5.46 -5.71
C ILE A 127 -4.41 6.55 -6.13
N GLY A 128 -4.91 7.66 -6.70
CA GLY A 128 -4.06 8.79 -7.09
C GLY A 128 -3.34 9.43 -5.90
N GLN A 129 -4.08 9.68 -4.80
CA GLN A 129 -3.50 10.17 -3.55
C GLN A 129 -2.47 9.19 -3.00
N LYS A 130 -2.83 7.90 -2.88
CA LYS A 130 -1.92 6.86 -2.38
C LYS A 130 -0.60 6.84 -3.14
N THR A 131 -0.66 6.73 -4.47
CA THR A 131 0.57 6.65 -5.26
C THR A 131 1.36 7.94 -5.22
N GLY A 132 0.67 9.09 -5.20
CA GLY A 132 1.28 10.41 -5.12
C GLY A 132 2.05 10.62 -3.81
N PHE A 133 1.44 10.27 -2.68
CA PHE A 133 2.08 10.38 -1.36
C PHE A 133 3.31 9.48 -1.22
N GLU A 134 3.23 8.23 -1.70
CA GLU A 134 4.39 7.33 -1.71
C GLU A 134 5.52 7.84 -2.58
N ASP A 135 5.19 8.40 -3.75
CA ASP A 135 6.19 8.93 -4.66
C ASP A 135 6.80 10.22 -4.11
N GLU A 136 6.01 11.07 -3.45
CA GLU A 136 6.50 12.26 -2.77
C GLU A 136 7.43 11.91 -1.60
N LEU A 137 7.02 10.98 -0.73
CA LEU A 137 7.87 10.49 0.36
C LEU A 137 9.19 9.93 -0.17
N ARG A 138 9.17 9.13 -1.26
CA ARG A 138 10.41 8.61 -1.88
C ARG A 138 11.32 9.73 -2.41
N LYS A 139 10.76 10.82 -2.94
CA LYS A 139 11.54 11.99 -3.37
C LYS A 139 12.15 12.71 -2.17
N GLU A 140 11.37 12.97 -1.12
CA GLU A 140 11.84 13.65 0.09
C GLU A 140 12.95 12.85 0.77
N LEU A 141 12.86 11.52 0.78
CA LEU A 141 13.91 10.62 1.27
C LEU A 141 15.16 10.56 0.36
N GLY A 142 15.14 11.16 -0.83
CA GLY A 142 16.25 11.16 -1.77
C GLY A 142 16.47 9.84 -2.53
N ALA A 143 15.46 8.97 -2.61
CA ALA A 143 15.54 7.68 -3.30
C ALA A 143 15.55 7.80 -4.84
N THR A 144 15.17 8.95 -5.40
CA THR A 144 14.97 9.18 -6.85
C THR A 144 16.16 9.81 -7.59
N GLN A 145 17.30 10.07 -6.93
CA GLN A 145 18.47 10.64 -7.61
C GLN A 145 19.48 9.58 -8.05
N THR A 146 19.29 9.04 -9.26
CA THR A 146 20.37 8.44 -10.10
C THR A 146 21.26 9.53 -10.70
N SER A 147 21.76 10.45 -9.87
CA SER A 147 22.76 11.42 -10.33
C SER A 147 24.15 10.81 -10.17
N LEU A 148 24.92 10.81 -11.26
CA LEU A 148 26.34 10.43 -11.37
C LEU A 148 27.29 11.12 -10.34
N PHE A 149 26.76 11.99 -9.48
CA PHE A 149 27.46 12.75 -8.46
C PHE A 149 27.20 12.28 -7.01
N ARG A 150 26.52 11.13 -6.78
CA ARG A 150 26.27 10.59 -5.42
C ARG A 150 27.56 10.29 -4.62
N PHE A 151 28.71 10.27 -5.27
CA PHE A 151 30.03 10.01 -4.64
C PHE A 151 30.55 11.15 -3.75
N MET A 152 29.92 12.34 -3.73
CA MET A 152 30.44 13.51 -3.02
C MET A 152 29.63 13.96 -1.79
N THR A 153 28.53 13.28 -1.42
CA THR A 153 27.78 13.61 -0.19
C THR A 153 27.29 12.35 0.52
N ASN A 154 27.52 12.27 1.84
CA ASN A 154 26.89 11.25 2.67
C ASN A 154 25.39 11.54 2.70
N PRO A 155 24.51 10.69 2.15
CA PRO A 155 23.08 10.92 2.22
C PRO A 155 22.66 10.91 3.71
N PRO A 156 21.79 11.83 4.14
CA PRO A 156 21.23 11.76 5.48
C PRO A 156 20.55 10.40 5.66
N LYS A 157 20.89 9.68 6.74
CA LYS A 157 20.32 8.37 7.07
C LYS A 157 18.93 8.56 7.65
N HIS A 158 17.93 8.83 6.81
CA HIS A 158 16.55 8.80 7.25
C HIS A 158 16.12 7.35 7.51
N PHE A 159 15.41 7.11 8.60
CA PHE A 159 15.05 5.76 9.05
C PHE A 159 14.25 4.98 7.99
N LEU A 160 13.40 5.68 7.25
CA LEU A 160 12.56 5.13 6.18
C LEU A 160 13.27 4.89 4.84
N LEU A 161 14.55 5.25 4.68
CA LEU A 161 15.25 5.14 3.39
C LEU A 161 15.24 3.72 2.82
N ASP A 162 15.41 2.72 3.70
CA ASP A 162 15.42 1.29 3.35
C ASP A 162 14.16 0.57 3.83
N ALA A 163 13.06 1.30 4.04
CA ALA A 163 11.79 0.72 4.46
C ALA A 163 10.83 0.63 3.27
N GLU A 164 10.05 -0.45 3.20
CA GLU A 164 8.88 -0.45 2.33
C GLU A 164 7.77 0.34 3.00
N VAL A 165 7.13 1.22 2.23
CA VAL A 165 6.07 2.10 2.72
C VAL A 165 4.83 2.02 1.85
N SER A 166 3.68 2.19 2.49
CA SER A 166 2.38 2.20 1.84
C SER A 166 1.52 3.27 2.49
N ALA A 167 1.10 4.29 1.72
CA ALA A 167 0.21 5.32 2.23
C ALA A 167 -1.14 4.67 2.64
N PHE A 168 -1.61 5.00 3.84
CA PHE A 168 -2.72 4.31 4.52
C PHE A 168 -3.97 5.19 4.61
N CYS A 169 -3.87 6.35 5.27
CA CYS A 169 -4.90 7.38 5.36
C CYS A 169 -4.27 8.77 5.50
N ARG A 170 -5.05 9.82 5.34
CA ARG A 170 -4.59 11.20 5.55
C ARG A 170 -5.55 11.98 6.43
N ASP A 171 -5.03 13.02 7.07
CA ASP A 171 -5.87 14.06 7.65
C ASP A 171 -6.34 15.01 6.53
N GLN A 172 -7.62 15.35 6.49
CA GLN A 172 -8.16 16.29 5.50
C GLN A 172 -7.84 17.76 5.81
N ARG A 173 -7.41 18.08 7.04
CA ARG A 173 -7.14 19.45 7.53
C ARG A 173 -5.77 19.96 7.10
N ASN A 174 -4.82 19.08 6.87
CA ASN A 174 -3.41 19.41 6.60
C ASN A 174 -2.78 18.38 5.64
N ASP A 175 -1.45 18.42 5.50
CA ASP A 175 -0.67 17.50 4.66
C ASP A 175 -0.13 16.28 5.42
N ASP A 176 -0.76 15.90 6.54
CA ASP A 176 -0.39 14.73 7.32
C ASP A 176 -0.91 13.44 6.69
N VAL A 177 -0.02 12.48 6.51
CA VAL A 177 -0.31 11.18 5.93
C VAL A 177 0.26 10.09 6.84
N LEU A 178 -0.58 9.12 7.17
CA LEU A 178 -0.16 7.90 7.85
C LEU A 178 0.32 6.89 6.81
N PHE A 179 1.53 6.39 6.98
CA PHE A 179 2.11 5.32 6.19
C PHE A 179 2.23 4.04 7.00
N ALA A 180 1.83 2.91 6.43
CA ALA A 180 2.23 1.60 6.93
C ALA A 180 3.67 1.30 6.47
N ILE A 181 4.47 0.71 7.35
CA ILE A 181 5.91 0.49 7.19
C ILE A 181 6.25 -0.98 7.37
N LYS A 182 7.16 -1.46 6.51
CA LYS A 182 7.88 -2.72 6.72
C LYS A 182 9.36 -2.45 6.68
N LYS A 183 10.04 -2.81 7.76
CA LYS A 183 11.49 -2.74 7.86
C LYS A 183 11.95 -3.87 8.78
N ALA A 184 13.00 -4.56 8.38
CA ALA A 184 13.63 -5.56 9.25
C ALA A 184 14.15 -4.87 10.52
N ASP A 185 14.07 -5.59 11.65
CA ASP A 185 14.54 -5.14 12.96
C ASP A 185 13.94 -3.80 13.43
N PHE A 186 12.68 -3.55 13.07
CA PHE A 186 11.93 -2.38 13.53
C PHE A 186 10.52 -2.71 13.98
N ASP A 187 10.23 -2.36 15.24
CA ASP A 187 8.97 -2.71 15.90
C ASP A 187 7.82 -1.75 15.58
N GLN A 188 8.07 -0.66 14.84
CA GLN A 188 7.03 0.28 14.45
C GLN A 188 6.50 -0.05 13.06
N HIS A 189 5.19 -0.21 12.95
CA HIS A 189 4.52 -0.56 11.70
C HIS A 189 3.84 0.64 11.03
N PHE A 190 3.80 1.80 11.68
CA PHE A 190 3.23 3.01 11.11
C PHE A 190 4.10 4.23 11.37
N ALA A 191 4.10 5.17 10.42
CA ALA A 191 4.62 6.52 10.63
C ALA A 191 3.65 7.57 10.12
N LEU A 192 3.41 8.58 10.95
CA LEU A 192 2.72 9.80 10.59
C LEU A 192 3.74 10.81 10.08
N ILE A 193 3.54 11.30 8.87
CA ILE A 193 4.48 12.18 8.17
C ILE A 193 3.73 13.37 7.60
N HIS A 194 4.22 14.58 7.89
CA HIS A 194 3.77 15.80 7.24
C HIS A 194 4.53 15.99 5.92
N LEU A 195 3.85 15.88 4.78
CA LEU A 195 4.49 16.03 3.46
C LEU A 195 4.50 17.49 3.03
N THR A 196 5.63 17.97 2.53
CA THR A 196 5.79 19.42 2.24
C THR A 196 5.57 19.79 0.78
N TRP A 197 5.56 18.80 -0.13
CA TRP A 197 5.34 18.97 -1.58
C TRP A 197 6.27 20.00 -2.26
N THR A 198 7.32 20.45 -1.58
CA THR A 198 8.20 21.53 -2.08
C THR A 198 9.16 21.05 -3.16
N GLY A 199 9.23 19.73 -3.40
CA GLY A 199 10.12 19.09 -4.36
C GLY A 199 11.60 19.22 -4.02
N LYS A 200 11.96 19.72 -2.83
CA LYS A 200 13.33 19.83 -2.34
C LYS A 200 13.66 18.66 -1.44
N GLN A 201 14.88 18.15 -1.55
CA GLN A 201 15.41 17.22 -0.56
C GLN A 201 15.65 18.01 0.73
N GLU A 202 14.91 17.68 1.77
CA GLU A 202 15.01 18.36 3.06
C GLU A 202 16.30 17.95 3.79
N LYS A 203 16.87 18.88 4.57
CA LYS A 203 18.15 18.68 5.28
C LYS A 203 17.91 18.02 6.64
N ASP A 204 18.85 17.16 7.06
CA ASP A 204 19.03 16.58 8.41
C ASP A 204 17.77 16.29 9.24
N GLY A 205 17.31 15.02 9.23
CA GLY A 205 16.26 14.52 10.14
C GLY A 205 14.82 14.74 9.66
N TYR A 206 14.63 15.25 8.44
CA TYR A 206 13.34 15.41 7.77
C TYR A 206 13.10 14.32 6.69
N PRO A 207 11.84 14.00 6.35
CA PRO A 207 10.62 14.56 6.94
C PRO A 207 10.43 14.12 8.40
N TYR A 208 9.83 14.97 9.23
CA TYR A 208 9.52 14.57 10.62
C TYR A 208 8.52 13.42 10.59
N ALA A 209 8.83 12.36 11.35
CA ALA A 209 8.00 11.18 11.44
C ALA A 209 7.74 10.84 12.92
N ALA A 210 6.46 10.76 13.28
CA ALA A 210 6.03 10.12 14.52
C ALA A 210 5.70 8.66 14.23
N TYR A 211 6.23 7.73 15.03
CA TYR A 211 6.11 6.30 14.79
C TYR A 211 5.13 5.66 15.77
N TYR A 212 4.41 4.64 15.28
CA TYR A 212 3.47 3.86 16.07
C TYR A 212 3.70 2.37 15.82
N ARG A 213 3.59 1.57 16.88
CA ARG A 213 3.73 0.12 16.85
C ARG A 213 2.67 -0.50 15.95
N ASP A 214 1.42 -0.06 16.10
CA ASP A 214 0.28 -0.63 15.41
C ASP A 214 -0.80 0.43 15.14
N TYR A 215 -1.85 0.05 14.42
CA TYR A 215 -2.91 0.99 14.06
C TYR A 215 -3.79 1.37 15.25
N ASP A 216 -3.92 0.50 16.25
CA ASP A 216 -4.67 0.80 17.46
C ASP A 216 -3.98 1.89 18.28
N GLU A 217 -2.65 1.82 18.42
CA GLU A 217 -1.85 2.87 19.07
C GLU A 217 -2.04 4.22 18.36
N PHE A 218 -1.96 4.26 17.03
CA PHE A 218 -2.23 5.47 16.27
C PHE A 218 -3.65 6.01 16.53
N LYS A 219 -4.66 5.13 16.50
CA LYS A 219 -6.05 5.55 16.76
C LYS A 219 -6.21 6.19 18.13
N HIS A 220 -5.65 5.57 19.16
CA HIS A 220 -5.77 6.05 20.53
C HIS A 220 -4.99 7.34 20.81
N THR A 221 -3.84 7.52 20.17
CA THR A 221 -2.93 8.65 20.45
C THR A 221 -3.17 9.86 19.55
N VAL A 222 -3.72 9.66 18.35
CA VAL A 222 -3.91 10.71 17.34
C VAL A 222 -5.35 10.78 16.87
N MET A 223 -5.87 9.70 16.28
CA MET A 223 -7.17 9.75 15.58
C MET A 223 -8.34 10.12 16.51
N TYR A 224 -8.47 9.50 17.68
CA TYR A 224 -9.58 9.78 18.61
C TYR A 224 -9.51 11.18 19.21
N PRO A 225 -8.35 11.70 19.66
CA PRO A 225 -8.20 13.12 19.95
C PRO A 225 -8.62 14.04 18.80
N ASP A 226 -8.18 13.76 17.57
CA ASP A 226 -8.53 14.58 16.40
C ASP A 226 -10.03 14.58 16.10
N ILE A 227 -10.70 13.43 16.28
CA ILE A 227 -12.15 13.31 16.12
C ILE A 227 -12.86 14.18 17.16
N ALA A 228 -12.45 14.09 18.43
CA ALA A 228 -13.05 14.88 19.51
C ALA A 228 -12.91 16.39 19.24
N GLU A 229 -11.73 16.84 18.80
CA GLU A 229 -11.51 18.24 18.41
C GLU A 229 -12.31 18.67 17.17
N TRP A 230 -12.62 17.77 16.26
CA TRP A 230 -13.40 18.07 15.05
C TRP A 230 -14.90 18.20 15.32
N GLU A 231 -15.40 17.50 16.35
CA GLU A 231 -16.82 17.51 16.74
C GLU A 231 -17.19 18.68 17.68
N GLU A 232 -16.21 19.37 18.25
CA GLU A 232 -16.37 20.62 19.04
C GLU A 232 -16.57 21.87 18.17
#